data_AF-A0A381KMH0-F1
#
_entry.id   AF-A0A381KMH0-F1
#
_cell.length_a   1.000
_cell.length_b   1.000
_cell.length_c   1.000
_cell.angle_alpha   90.00
_cell.angle_beta   90.00
_cell.angle_gamma   90.00
#
_symmetry.space_group_name_H-M   'P 1'
#
loop_
_entity.id
_entity.type
_entity.pdbx_description
1 polymer ?
#
loop_
_entity_poly.entity_id
_entity_poly.type
_entity_poly.pdbx_seq_one_letter_code
_entity_poly.pdbx_strand_id
1 'polypeptide(L)'
;MLDQKLGQKEIAIGIATLDSPIEFGNNENDPVKYVFCLSAIDNNSHLRAMSELVELLEEDEFFKVLDSAKEAKEIIDFIKTHEL
;
A
#
# COMPACT_ATOMS: atom_id res chain seq x y z
N MET A 1 4.60 2.73 -35.15
CA MET A 1 4.03 3.18 -33.88
C MET A 1 4.50 2.21 -32.83
N LEU A 2 5.28 2.67 -31.85
CA LEU A 2 5.89 1.82 -30.84
C LEU A 2 4.82 1.31 -29.88
N ASP A 3 4.70 -0.02 -29.77
CA ASP A 3 3.93 -0.70 -28.73
C ASP A 3 4.47 -0.28 -27.36
N GLN A 4 3.81 0.66 -26.68
CA GLN A 4 3.97 0.87 -25.25
C GLN A 4 3.29 -0.29 -24.52
N LYS A 5 3.99 -1.42 -24.40
CA LYS A 5 3.69 -2.40 -23.35
C LYS A 5 4.21 -1.84 -22.03
N LEU A 6 3.39 -1.02 -21.38
CA LEU A 6 3.56 -0.69 -19.97
C LEU A 6 3.53 -2.02 -19.18
N GLY A 7 4.51 -2.24 -18.31
CA GLY A 7 4.75 -3.52 -17.63
C GLY A 7 3.66 -3.92 -16.63
N GLN A 8 2.68 -3.06 -16.37
CA GLN A 8 1.54 -3.33 -15.50
C GLN A 8 0.38 -3.90 -16.31
N LYS A 9 -0.12 -5.08 -15.93
CA LYS A 9 -1.27 -5.72 -16.57
C LYS A 9 -2.59 -5.43 -15.85
N GLU A 10 -2.51 -5.10 -14.55
CA GLU A 10 -3.65 -4.95 -13.63
C GLU A 10 -3.33 -3.88 -12.56
N ILE A 11 -4.39 -3.36 -11.92
CA ILE A 11 -4.28 -2.48 -10.75
C ILE A 11 -3.98 -3.35 -9.52
N ALA A 12 -2.97 -2.98 -8.74
CA ALA A 12 -2.58 -3.72 -7.54
C ALA A 12 -1.96 -2.81 -6.48
N ILE A 13 -2.20 -3.14 -5.22
CA ILE A 13 -1.53 -2.54 -4.06
C ILE A 13 -0.67 -3.63 -3.41
N GLY A 14 0.60 -3.33 -3.17
CA GLY A 14 1.52 -4.14 -2.38
C GLY A 14 1.79 -3.46 -1.04
N ILE A 15 1.86 -4.25 0.03
CA ILE A 15 2.12 -3.77 1.38
C ILE A 15 3.28 -4.56 1.96
N ALA A 16 4.27 -3.86 2.50
CA ALA A 16 5.36 -4.47 3.25
C ALA A 16 5.59 -3.70 4.56
N THR A 17 5.75 -4.44 5.64
CA THR A 17 6.12 -3.93 6.95
C THR A 17 7.57 -4.31 7.23
N LEU A 18 8.33 -3.40 7.82
CA LEU A 18 9.73 -3.62 8.16
C LEU A 18 9.87 -3.84 9.67
N ASP A 19 10.43 -4.98 10.06
CA ASP A 19 10.72 -5.32 11.47
C ASP A 19 11.67 -4.30 12.12
N SER A 20 12.60 -3.76 11.32
CA SER A 20 13.52 -2.70 11.71
C SER A 20 13.34 -1.53 10.74
N PRO A 21 12.87 -0.36 11.21
CA PRO A 21 12.72 0.82 10.36
C PRO A 21 14.05 1.24 9.71
N ILE A 22 13.99 1.67 8.45
CA ILE A 22 15.16 2.02 7.64
C ILE A 22 15.10 3.50 7.26
N GLU A 23 16.24 4.19 7.25
CA GLU A 23 16.35 5.57 6.75
C GLU A 23 16.35 5.59 5.21
N PHE A 24 15.45 6.37 4.62
CA PHE A 24 15.30 6.58 3.18
C PHE A 24 15.88 7.93 2.71
N GLY A 25 16.47 8.72 3.61
CA GLY A 25 17.07 10.01 3.31
C GLY A 25 16.06 11.15 3.28
N ASN A 26 14.94 11.00 3.98
CA ASN A 26 13.94 12.03 4.19
C ASN A 26 13.79 12.30 5.70
N ASN A 27 14.48 13.33 6.20
CA ASN A 27 14.52 13.66 7.62
C ASN A 27 13.16 13.84 8.30
N GLU A 28 12.09 14.20 7.57
CA GLU A 28 10.76 14.39 8.16
C GLU A 28 9.98 13.08 8.30
N ASN A 29 10.32 12.06 7.52
CA ASN A 29 9.58 10.79 7.44
C ASN A 29 10.44 9.55 7.77
N ASP A 30 11.72 9.76 8.08
CA ASP A 30 12.62 8.73 8.55
C ASP A 30 12.49 8.51 10.07
N PRO A 31 12.57 7.25 10.54
CA PRO A 31 12.79 6.05 9.74
C PRO A 31 11.49 5.43 9.19
N VAL A 32 11.55 4.84 8.01
CA VAL A 32 10.40 4.22 7.32
C VAL A 32 10.14 2.82 7.87
N LYS A 33 8.90 2.58 8.30
CA LYS A 33 8.41 1.27 8.78
C LYS A 33 7.47 0.56 7.80
N TYR A 34 6.71 1.32 7.02
CA TYR A 34 5.69 0.80 6.11
C TYR A 34 5.99 1.21 4.68
N VAL A 35 5.88 0.25 3.76
CA VAL A 35 6.09 0.48 2.33
C VAL A 35 4.82 0.06 1.60
N PHE A 36 4.21 1.02 0.89
CA PHE A 36 3.04 0.80 0.06
C PHE A 36 3.42 0.99 -1.41
N CYS A 37 3.15 -0.01 -2.22
CA CYS A 37 3.42 -0.02 -3.66
C CYS A 37 2.11 0.03 -4.42
N LEU A 38 1.84 1.11 -5.16
CA LEU A 38 0.67 1.21 -6.03
C LEU A 38 1.09 0.96 -7.49
N SER A 39 0.51 -0.07 -8.10
CA SER A 39 0.56 -0.32 -9.54
C SER A 39 -0.80 0.01 -10.12
N ALA A 40 -0.89 0.94 -11.06
CA ALA A 40 -2.10 1.07 -11.88
C ALA A 40 -1.74 1.30 -13.34
N ILE A 41 -2.73 1.05 -14.19
CA ILE A 41 -2.59 0.90 -15.64
C ILE A 41 -3.08 2.13 -16.42
N ASP A 42 -3.78 3.07 -15.78
CA ASP A 42 -4.23 4.32 -16.40
C ASP A 42 -4.41 5.47 -15.38
N ASN A 43 -4.23 6.71 -15.85
CA ASN A 43 -4.27 7.96 -15.07
C ASN A 43 -5.55 8.22 -14.27
N ASN A 44 -6.70 7.60 -14.62
CA ASN A 44 -7.96 7.79 -13.92
C ASN A 44 -8.22 6.70 -12.87
N SER A 45 -7.82 5.47 -13.15
CA SER A 45 -7.98 4.35 -12.22
C SER A 45 -6.95 4.38 -11.08
N HIS A 46 -5.80 5.05 -11.27
CA HIS A 46 -4.87 5.38 -10.17
C HIS A 46 -5.55 6.17 -9.04
N LEU A 47 -6.37 7.17 -9.38
CA LEU A 47 -6.93 8.08 -8.37
C LEU A 47 -7.88 7.36 -7.41
N ARG A 48 -8.69 6.42 -7.92
CA ARG A 48 -9.60 5.64 -7.07
C ARG A 48 -8.85 4.72 -6.11
N ALA A 49 -7.91 3.93 -6.62
CA ALA A 49 -7.10 3.04 -5.78
C ALA A 49 -6.24 3.81 -4.76
N MET A 50 -5.80 5.02 -5.11
CA MET A 50 -5.10 5.90 -4.19
C MET A 50 -6.05 6.48 -3.12
N SER A 51 -7.27 6.88 -3.48
CA SER A 51 -8.28 7.33 -2.51
C SER A 51 -8.65 6.22 -1.53
N GLU A 52 -8.93 5.01 -2.01
CA GLU A 52 -9.22 3.84 -1.17
C GLU A 52 -8.04 3.51 -0.24
N LEU A 53 -6.81 3.62 -0.75
CA LEU A 53 -5.62 3.46 0.08
C LEU A 53 -5.51 4.56 1.15
N VAL A 54 -5.75 5.83 0.79
CA VAL A 54 -5.71 6.94 1.76
C VAL A 54 -6.76 6.76 2.85
N GLU A 55 -7.99 6.37 2.49
CA GLU A 55 -9.05 6.05 3.46
C GLU A 55 -8.60 4.94 4.42
N LEU A 56 -7.99 3.88 3.90
CA LEU A 56 -7.43 2.81 4.74
C LEU A 56 -6.27 3.30 5.64
N LEU A 57 -5.46 4.24 5.16
CA LEU A 57 -4.36 4.85 5.92
C LEU A 57 -4.85 5.90 6.93
N GLU A 58 -6.11 6.32 6.89
CA GLU A 58 -6.70 7.17 7.93
C GLU A 58 -7.22 6.34 9.13
N GLU A 59 -7.31 5.02 8.97
CA GLU A 59 -7.77 4.11 10.02
C GLU A 59 -6.62 3.75 11.00
N ASP A 60 -6.66 4.29 12.23
CA ASP A 60 -5.72 3.94 13.30
C ASP A 60 -5.66 2.42 13.57
N GLU A 61 -6.78 1.72 13.37
CA GLU A 61 -6.86 0.26 13.55
C GLU A 61 -6.03 -0.48 12.49
N PHE A 62 -5.94 0.05 11.28
CA PHE A 62 -5.13 -0.52 10.22
C PHE A 62 -3.66 -0.60 10.63
N PHE A 63 -3.10 0.48 11.18
CA PHE A 63 -1.71 0.48 11.65
C PHE A 63 -1.49 -0.45 12.84
N LYS A 64 -2.47 -0.63 13.73
CA LYS A 64 -2.37 -1.63 14.81
C LYS A 64 -2.27 -3.03 14.26
N VAL A 65 -3.02 -3.34 13.20
CA VAL A 65 -2.92 -4.62 12.50
C VAL A 65 -1.56 -4.75 11.81
N LEU A 66 -1.08 -3.72 11.10
CA LEU A 66 0.26 -3.74 10.49
C LEU A 66 1.38 -3.97 11.53
N ASP A 67 1.22 -3.43 12.74
CA ASP A 67 2.19 -3.57 13.84
C ASP A 67 2.18 -4.93 14.53
N SER A 68 1.04 -5.61 14.55
CA SER A 68 0.85 -6.85 15.32
C SER A 68 0.71 -8.11 14.47
N ALA A 69 0.47 -7.95 13.17
CA ALA A 69 0.36 -9.06 12.22
C ALA A 69 1.67 -9.86 12.18
N LYS A 70 1.51 -11.18 12.27
CA LYS A 70 2.58 -12.17 12.14
C LYS A 70 2.60 -12.78 10.75
N GLU A 71 1.50 -12.69 10.02
CA GLU A 71 1.38 -13.14 8.65
C GLU A 71 0.59 -12.15 7.77
N ALA A 72 0.95 -12.08 6.48
CA ALA A 72 0.29 -11.20 5.52
C ALA A 72 -1.23 -11.44 5.43
N LYS A 73 -1.69 -12.65 5.77
CA LYS A 73 -3.11 -13.02 5.79
C LYS A 73 -3.92 -12.16 6.76
N GLU A 74 -3.39 -11.82 7.93
CA GLU A 74 -4.09 -10.99 8.93
C GLU A 74 -4.39 -9.59 8.39
N ILE A 75 -3.42 -9.01 7.67
CA ILE A 75 -3.57 -7.71 7.00
C ILE A 75 -4.60 -7.81 5.87
N ILE A 76 -4.55 -8.87 5.05
CA ILE A 76 -5.50 -9.10 3.96
C ILE A 76 -6.93 -9.28 4.50
N ASP A 77 -7.11 -10.01 5.61
CA ASP A 77 -8.42 -10.24 6.21
C ASP A 77 -9.01 -8.94 6.80
N PHE A 78 -8.17 -8.08 7.38
CA PHE A 78 -8.58 -6.75 7.83
C PHE A 78 -9.10 -5.90 6.67
N ILE A 79 -8.35 -5.83 5.57
CA ILE A 79 -8.72 -5.07 4.36
C ILE A 79 -10.06 -5.57 3.81
N LYS A 80 -10.24 -6.88 3.69
CA LYS A 80 -11.50 -7.48 3.20
C LYS A 80 -12.71 -7.21 4.08
N THR A 81 -12.50 -6.91 5.36
CA THR A 81 -13.59 -6.55 6.27
C THR A 81 -14.04 -5.10 6.07
N HIS A 82 -13.20 -4.27 5.43
CA HIS A 82 -13.45 -2.86 5.15
C HIS A 82 -13.77 -2.59 3.66
N GLU A 83 -13.57 -3.55 2.76
CA GLU A 83 -14.12 -3.52 1.40
C GLU A 83 -15.65 -3.77 1.45
N LEU A 84 -16.46 -2.75 1.13
CA LEU A 84 -17.92 -2.82 0.98
C LEU A 84 -18.36 -3.48 -0.33
#